data_AF-A0AAN4JGN2-F1
#
_entry.id   AF-A0AAN4JGN2-F1
#
_cell.length_a   1.000
_cell.length_b   1.000
_cell.length_c   1.000
_cell.angle_alpha   90.00
_cell.angle_beta   90.00
_cell.angle_gamma   90.00
#
_symmetry.space_group_name_H-M   'P 1'
#
loop_
_entity.id
_entity.type
_entity.pdbx_description
1 polymer ?
#
loop_
_entity_poly.entity_id
_entity_poly.type
_entity_poly.pdbx_seq_one_letter_code
_entity_poly.pdbx_strand_id
1 'polypeptide(L)' 'MLYFPNSETTPTIAEIEASGSWPGPVVSEINPEEPFWEAEPEHQEYLVRYPGGYSCHFVRPTWRLDRSDERPAVILDRKS' A
#
# COMPACT_ATOMS: atom_id res chain seq x y z
N MET A 1 9.41 -1.12 1.52
CA MET A 1 9.85 0.27 1.74
C MET A 1 8.68 1.18 1.51
N LEU A 2 8.50 2.17 2.37
CA LEU A 2 7.47 3.20 2.33
C LEU A 2 8.18 4.55 2.22
N TYR A 3 7.70 5.41 1.35
CA TYR A 3 8.24 6.75 1.14
C TYR A 3 7.17 7.78 1.51
N PHE A 4 7.51 8.69 2.41
CA PHE A 4 6.60 9.74 2.89
C PHE A 4 7.34 11.08 2.94
N PRO A 5 6.63 12.22 2.87
CA PRO A 5 7.26 13.53 3.02
C PRO A 5 8.05 13.68 4.34
N ASN A 6 7.69 12.92 5.39
CA ASN A 6 8.41 12.85 6.67
C ASN A 6 8.76 11.39 7.03
N SER A 7 9.85 11.14 7.76
CA SER A 7 10.34 9.81 8.14
C SER A 7 9.70 9.19 9.39
N GLU A 8 8.47 9.57 9.73
CA GLU A 8 7.80 9.10 10.95
C GLU A 8 7.08 7.75 10.74
N THR A 9 7.07 6.91 11.78
CA THR A 9 6.29 5.66 11.77
C THR A 9 4.80 5.95 11.72
N THR A 10 4.12 5.38 10.72
CA THR A 10 2.67 5.55 10.59
C THR A 10 1.93 4.80 11.71
N PRO A 11 0.80 5.34 12.23
CA PRO A 11 -0.04 4.63 13.19
C PRO A 11 -0.49 3.25 12.67
N THR A 12 -0.59 3.10 11.34
CA THR A 12 -0.93 1.85 10.68
C THR A 12 0.06 0.71 10.95
N ILE A 13 1.38 0.99 11.02
CA ILE A 13 2.36 -0.06 11.35
C ILE A 13 2.14 -0.55 12.77
N ALA A 14 1.90 0.36 13.72
CA ALA A 14 1.62 -0.02 15.10
C ALA A 14 0.32 -0.83 15.22
N GLU A 15 -0.73 -0.47 14.48
CA GLU A 15 -1.98 -1.24 14.41
C GLU A 15 -1.76 -2.64 13.83
N ILE A 16 -0.96 -2.76 12.76
CA ILE A 16 -0.60 -4.05 12.14
C ILE A 16 0.15 -4.94 13.14
N GLU A 17 1.18 -4.41 13.80
CA GLU A 17 1.97 -5.14 14.80
C GLU A 17 1.10 -5.58 15.99
N ALA A 18 0.26 -4.68 16.50
CA ALA A 18 -0.65 -4.97 17.61
C ALA A 18 -1.72 -6.01 17.25
N SER A 19 -2.12 -6.08 15.97
CA SER A 19 -3.16 -7.01 15.52
C SER A 19 -2.75 -8.49 15.59
N GLY A 20 -1.44 -8.78 15.53
CA GLY A 20 -0.93 -10.16 15.40
C GLY A 20 -1.42 -10.91 14.15
N SER A 21 -2.04 -10.24 13.18
CA SER A 21 -2.63 -10.87 11.99
C SER A 21 -1.60 -11.22 10.91
N TRP A 22 -0.43 -10.59 10.98
CA TRP A 22 0.72 -10.85 10.10
C TRP A 22 1.64 -11.91 10.74
N PRO A 23 2.33 -12.73 9.94
CA PRO A 23 3.09 -13.88 10.43
C PRO A 23 4.40 -13.50 11.15
N GLY A 24 4.69 -12.22 11.34
CA GLY A 24 5.90 -11.73 11.98
C GLY A 24 5.98 -10.20 11.92
N PRO A 25 7.10 -9.63 12.43
CA PRO A 25 7.31 -8.19 12.46
C PRO A 25 7.31 -7.57 11.07
N VAL A 26 6.81 -6.35 10.98
CA VAL A 26 6.87 -5.49 9.80
C VAL A 26 8.30 -4.98 9.65
N VAL A 27 9.00 -5.50 8.63
CA VAL A 27 10.37 -5.10 8.27
C VAL A 27 10.41 -4.01 7.19
N SER A 28 9.26 -3.40 6.89
CA SER A 28 9.18 -2.34 5.88
C SER A 28 9.94 -1.10 6.34
N GLU A 29 10.98 -0.73 5.59
CA GLU A 29 11.69 0.54 5.78
C GLU A 29 10.77 1.75 5.55
N ILE A 30 10.98 2.80 6.33
CA ILE A 30 10.31 4.10 6.20
C ILE A 30 11.38 5.12 5.85
N ASN A 31 11.26 5.72 4.68
CA ASN A 31 12.22 6.68 4.16
C ASN A 31 11.52 8.00 3.83
N PRO A 32 12.22 9.14 3.92
CA PRO A 32 11.72 10.38 3.34
C PRO A 32 11.51 10.18 1.83
N GLU A 33 10.59 10.92 1.24
CA GLU A 33 10.37 10.89 -0.19
C GLU A 33 11.60 11.40 -0.95
N GLU A 34 11.91 10.73 -2.06
CA GLU A 34 13.05 11.01 -2.90
C GLU A 34 12.60 11.10 -4.37
N PRO A 35 13.42 11.64 -5.29
CA PRO A 35 13.10 11.61 -6.71
C PRO A 35 12.74 10.21 -7.20
N PHE A 36 11.55 10.09 -7.79
CA PHE A 36 11.08 8.84 -8.37
C PHE A 36 11.46 8.77 -9.86
N TRP A 37 12.21 7.74 -10.22
CA TRP A 37 12.59 7.47 -11.62
C TRP A 37 11.52 6.59 -12.26
N GLU A 38 10.78 7.14 -13.21
CA GLU A 38 9.73 6.41 -13.92
C GLU A 38 10.31 5.21 -14.68
N ALA A 39 9.68 4.04 -14.50
CA ALA A 39 10.03 2.85 -15.27
C ALA A 39 9.59 2.99 -16.73
N GLU A 40 10.25 2.24 -17.63
CA GLU A 40 10.00 2.29 -19.07
C GLU A 40 8.52 1.97 -19.40
N PRO A 41 7.98 2.46 -20.54
CA PRO A 41 6.56 2.30 -20.90
C PRO A 41 6.06 0.85 -20.91
N GLU A 42 6.93 -0.11 -21.20
CA GLU A 42 6.64 -1.55 -21.16
C GLU A 42 6.38 -2.10 -19.75
N HIS A 43 6.77 -1.39 -18.69
CA HIS A 43 6.47 -1.77 -17.30
C HIS A 43 5.16 -1.17 -16.79
N GLN A 44 4.67 -0.11 -17.41
CA GLN A 44 3.44 0.58 -16.98
C GLN A 44 2.19 -0.26 -17.32
N GLU A 45 1.28 -0.43 -16.36
CA GLU A 45 0.04 -1.21 -16.55
C GLU A 45 0.28 -2.64 -17.09
N TYR A 46 1.42 -3.27 -16.76
CA TYR A 46 1.83 -4.57 -17.33
C TYR A 46 0.73 -5.64 -17.22
N LEU A 47 0.11 -5.81 -16.05
CA LEU A 47 -0.93 -6.82 -15.84
C LEU A 47 -2.30 -6.44 -16.46
N VAL A 48 -2.53 -5.17 -16.81
CA VAL A 48 -3.71 -4.77 -17.59
C VAL A 48 -3.54 -5.20 -19.04
N ARG A 49 -2.34 -5.01 -19.61
CA ARG A 49 -1.99 -5.43 -20.97
C ARG A 49 -1.82 -6.94 -21.10
N TYR A 50 -1.33 -7.60 -20.04
CA TYR A 50 -1.11 -9.04 -19.97
C TYR A 50 -1.76 -9.65 -18.71
N PRO A 51 -3.09 -9.91 -18.72
CA PRO A 51 -3.81 -10.40 -17.53
C PRO A 51 -3.33 -11.74 -16.96
N GLY A 52 -2.69 -12.59 -17.78
CA GLY A 52 -2.04 -13.84 -17.35
C GLY A 52 -0.54 -13.70 -17.10
N GLY A 53 -0.02 -12.47 -17.05
CA GLY A 53 1.39 -12.17 -16.82
C GLY A 53 1.86 -12.57 -15.43
N TYR A 54 3.17 -12.52 -15.21
CA TYR A 54 3.76 -12.93 -13.94
C TYR A 54 3.34 -12.01 -12.79
N SER A 55 2.80 -12.62 -11.72
CA SER A 55 2.58 -11.97 -10.43
C SER A 55 2.54 -13.03 -9.32
N CYS A 56 3.16 -12.72 -8.18
CA CYS A 56 3.05 -13.49 -6.94
C CYS A 56 2.13 -12.83 -5.90
N HIS A 57 1.53 -11.69 -6.23
CA HIS A 57 0.73 -10.88 -5.30
C HIS A 57 -0.74 -11.30 -5.34
N PHE A 58 -1.34 -11.49 -4.17
CA PHE A 58 -2.76 -11.73 -4.00
C PHE A 58 -3.21 -11.21 -2.62
N VAL A 59 -4.50 -10.86 -2.50
CA VAL A 59 -5.07 -10.40 -1.23
C VAL A 59 -5.12 -11.56 -0.24
N ARG A 60 -4.65 -11.33 0.99
CA ARG A 60 -4.76 -12.28 2.09
C ARG A 60 -5.94 -11.87 2.97
N PRO A 61 -7.07 -12.59 2.96
CA PRO A 61 -8.29 -12.15 3.66
C PRO A 61 -8.12 -11.96 5.18
N THR A 62 -7.14 -12.63 5.78
CA THR A 62 -6.82 -12.54 7.20
C THR A 62 -5.90 -11.37 7.54
N TRP A 63 -5.23 -10.76 6.55
CA TRP A 63 -4.35 -9.61 6.74
C TRP A 63 -5.18 -8.34 6.66
N ARG A 64 -5.98 -8.09 7.70
CA ARG A 64 -6.87 -6.94 7.81
C ARG A 64 -6.86 -6.39 9.23
N LEU A 65 -7.04 -5.08 9.33
CA LEU A 65 -7.34 -4.41 10.60
C LEU A 65 -8.86 -4.26 10.69
N ASP A 66 -9.45 -4.72 11.78
CA ASP A 66 -10.87 -4.51 12.05
C ASP A 66 -11.08 -3.05 12.48
N ARG A 67 -11.14 -2.15 11.50
CA ARG A 67 -11.59 -0.77 11.72
C ARG A 67 -13.12 -0.81 11.77
N SER A 68 -13.72 -0.31 12.85
CA SER A 68 -15.13 0.11 12.79
C SER A 68 -15.26 1.06 11.59
N ASP A 69 -16.27 0.84 10.75
CA ASP A 69 -16.43 1.37 9.39
C ASP A 69 -16.67 2.89 9.32
N GLU A 70 -15.91 3.69 10.07
CA GLU A 70 -15.87 5.14 10.00
C GLU A 70 -14.86 5.56 8.93
N ARG A 71 -15.22 5.37 7.67
CA ARG A 71 -14.60 6.16 6.59
C ARG A 71 -15.55 7.31 6.24
N PRO A 72 -15.15 8.58 6.37
CA PRO A 72 -15.89 9.64 5.70
C PRO A 72 -15.78 9.36 4.20
N ALA A 73 -16.91 9.22 3.53
CA ALA A 73 -16.95 9.06 2.08
C ALA A 73 -16.27 10.28 1.44
N VAL A 74 -15.07 10.10 0.88
CA VAL A 74 -14.47 11.11 0.00
C VAL A 74 -15.26 11.07 -1.30
N ILE A 75 -16.29 11.90 -1.40
CA ILE A 75 -16.94 12.23 -2.67
C ILE A 75 -15.88 12.96 -3.48
N LEU A 76 -15.32 12.28 -4.49
CA LEU A 76 -14.53 12.94 -5.53
C LEU A 76 -15.51 13.81 -6.33
N ASP A 77 -15.59 15.10 -5.99
CA ASP A 77 -16.22 16.10 -6.84
C ASP A 77 -15.39 16.19 -8.14
N ARG A 78 -15.87 15.49 -9.16
CA ARG A 78 -15.36 15.58 -10.53
C ARG A 78 -15.73 16.99 -11.02
N LYS A 79 -14.85 17.97 -10.78
CA LYS A 79 -14.99 19.27 -11.44
C LYS A 79 -14.89 19.08 -12.96
N SER A 80 -15.93 19.59 -13.62
CA SER A 80 -16.09 19.72 -15.06
C SER A 80 -15.21 20.82 -15.65
#